data_AF-A0A917RBX7-F1
#
_entry.id   AF-A0A917RBX7-F1
#
_cell.length_a   1.000
_cell.length_b   1.000
_cell.length_c   1.000
_cell.angle_alpha   90.00
_cell.angle_beta   90.00
_cell.angle_gamma   90.00
#
_symmetry.space_group_name_H-M   'P 1'
#
loop_
_entity.id
_entity.type
_entity.pdbx_description
1 polymer ?
#
loop_
_entity_poly.entity_id
_entity_poly.type
_entity_poly.pdbx_seq_one_letter_code
_entity_poly.pdbx_strand_id
1 'polypeptide(L)'
;MKVKGMTSRCRGWAGYPVILLATLLAAVSFSVIAPPRAAASDLDTACGTPLSAAELAEIVELSDTSPLSDEKSGSSLGRLERAVARHGRITEILVEHRDRRGLLALGLDAVERAAVMPLQRDPAIFDDPEWAHRISLDLLLRFLRNVHAEFTGTPTEPQWNHYFRLAHRCELSAARVAMAGYNAHLSIDLSNAVAATHASTSNAPDHFRIVDAIASHGSLIVDLTKEIYGGDLGPLWRFYFFGEGLDAVLGAGVATGPLLRLADLGANVVIFGNGLALQDPAAEPAVRAEMDVLWRSADTAFEVLAAHGAL
;
A
#
# COMPACT_ATOMS: atom_id res chain seq x y z
N MET A 1 -55.25 -71.61 -14.46
CA MET A 1 -54.33 -71.27 -15.57
C MET A 1 -52.89 -71.44 -15.10
N LYS A 2 -52.12 -72.31 -15.78
CA LYS A 2 -50.64 -72.49 -15.79
C LYS A 2 -49.94 -72.68 -14.42
N VAL A 3 -49.77 -73.91 -13.93
CA VAL A 3 -48.74 -74.95 -14.22
C VAL A 3 -47.41 -74.73 -13.48
N LYS A 4 -47.14 -75.70 -12.59
CA LYS A 4 -45.98 -75.98 -11.73
C LYS A 4 -45.15 -77.10 -12.40
N GLY A 5 -43.85 -77.19 -12.08
CA GLY A 5 -43.03 -78.43 -12.18
C GLY A 5 -41.86 -78.32 -13.18
N MET A 6 -40.56 -78.41 -12.85
CA MET A 6 -39.75 -79.36 -12.03
C MET A 6 -39.06 -80.42 -12.90
N THR A 7 -37.71 -80.45 -12.91
CA THR A 7 -36.77 -81.59 -13.08
C THR A 7 -35.33 -81.02 -13.13
N SER A 8 -34.44 -81.20 -12.15
CA SER A 8 -33.67 -82.40 -11.73
C SER A 8 -32.30 -82.58 -12.42
N ARG A 9 -31.24 -82.35 -11.62
CA ARG A 9 -29.89 -82.96 -11.54
C ARG A 9 -29.39 -83.89 -12.67
N CYS A 10 -28.10 -83.76 -13.06
CA CYS A 10 -27.02 -84.69 -12.67
C CYS A 10 -25.62 -84.33 -13.22
N ARG A 11 -24.61 -84.92 -12.55
CA ARG A 11 -23.14 -84.77 -12.62
C ARG A 11 -22.46 -85.40 -13.85
N GLY A 12 -21.23 -84.93 -14.12
CA GLY A 12 -20.09 -85.68 -14.69
C GLY A 12 -18.92 -84.73 -14.95
N TRP A 13 -17.90 -84.61 -14.07
CA TRP A 13 -16.63 -85.35 -13.99
C TRP A 13 -15.78 -85.35 -15.28
N ALA A 14 -14.63 -84.64 -15.21
CA ALA A 14 -13.26 -85.10 -15.51
C ALA A 14 -12.42 -84.09 -16.33
N GLY A 15 -11.18 -83.85 -15.88
CA GLY A 15 -10.05 -83.44 -16.73
C GLY A 15 -9.51 -82.01 -16.56
N TYR A 16 -8.53 -81.84 -15.65
CA TYR A 16 -7.42 -80.89 -15.84
C TYR A 16 -6.31 -81.59 -16.67
N PRO A 17 -5.23 -80.94 -17.15
CA PRO A 17 -4.91 -79.50 -17.28
C PRO A 17 -4.37 -79.13 -18.69
N VAL A 18 -4.43 -77.86 -19.11
CA VAL A 18 -3.37 -77.29 -19.98
C VAL A 18 -3.10 -75.85 -19.53
N ILE A 19 -1.88 -75.67 -19.05
CA ILE A 19 -1.27 -74.39 -18.68
C ILE A 19 -0.99 -73.62 -19.98
N LEU A 20 -1.55 -72.42 -20.11
CA LEU A 20 -1.07 -71.41 -21.05
C LEU A 20 -0.85 -70.11 -20.30
N LEU A 21 0.42 -69.86 -20.02
CA LEU A 21 0.96 -68.68 -19.37
C LEU A 21 0.78 -67.49 -20.34
N ALA A 22 -0.15 -66.58 -20.05
CA ALA A 22 -0.24 -65.30 -20.76
C ALA A 22 0.46 -64.23 -19.91
N THR A 23 1.65 -63.82 -20.36
CA THR A 23 2.43 -62.72 -19.80
C THR A 23 1.78 -61.38 -20.16
N LEU A 24 1.08 -60.77 -19.20
CA LEU A 24 0.69 -59.36 -19.25
C LEU A 24 1.90 -58.49 -18.84
N LEU A 25 2.57 -57.89 -19.83
CA LEU A 25 3.52 -56.79 -19.62
C LEU A 25 2.72 -55.51 -19.35
N ALA A 26 2.55 -55.15 -18.09
CA ALA A 26 2.09 -53.84 -17.70
C ALA A 26 3.22 -52.82 -17.90
N ALA A 27 3.11 -51.97 -18.92
CA ALA A 27 3.95 -50.80 -19.07
C ALA A 27 3.58 -49.79 -17.97
N VAL A 28 4.45 -49.65 -16.97
CA VAL A 28 4.34 -48.61 -15.94
C VAL A 28 4.80 -47.30 -16.57
N SER A 29 3.86 -46.51 -17.07
CA SER A 29 4.10 -45.13 -17.46
C SER A 29 4.31 -44.29 -16.21
N PHE A 30 5.56 -43.96 -15.89
CA PHE A 30 5.87 -42.91 -14.91
C PHE A 30 5.41 -41.57 -15.47
N SER A 31 4.16 -41.19 -15.17
CA SER A 31 3.75 -39.80 -15.29
C SER A 31 4.45 -39.04 -14.17
N VAL A 32 5.36 -38.14 -14.55
CA VAL A 32 5.92 -37.16 -13.61
C VAL A 32 4.76 -36.25 -13.20
N ILE A 33 4.13 -36.57 -12.07
CA ILE A 33 3.14 -35.70 -11.44
C ILE A 33 3.92 -34.48 -10.97
N ALA A 34 3.86 -33.39 -11.73
CA ALA A 34 4.28 -32.09 -11.23
C ALA A 34 3.49 -31.83 -9.93
N PRO A 35 4.15 -31.42 -8.83
CA PRO A 35 3.43 -31.14 -7.60
C PRO A 35 2.34 -30.09 -7.88
N PRO A 36 1.15 -30.22 -7.28
CA PRO A 36 0.13 -29.20 -7.39
C PRO A 36 0.71 -27.87 -6.94
N ARG A 37 0.67 -26.86 -7.81
CA ARG A 37 1.01 -25.49 -7.45
C ARG A 37 0.13 -25.11 -6.27
N ALA A 38 0.73 -24.81 -5.12
CA ALA A 38 -0.01 -24.35 -3.95
C ALA A 38 -0.91 -23.18 -4.37
N ALA A 39 -2.15 -23.16 -3.90
CA ALA A 39 -3.03 -22.02 -4.13
C ALA A 39 -2.31 -20.76 -3.64
N ALA A 40 -2.37 -19.70 -4.44
CA ALA A 40 -1.85 -18.39 -4.08
C ALA A 40 -2.45 -17.99 -2.72
N SER A 41 -1.60 -17.61 -1.77
CA SER A 41 -2.04 -17.01 -0.51
C SER A 41 -2.46 -15.56 -0.81
N ASP A 42 -3.49 -15.04 -0.14
CA ASP A 42 -3.85 -13.61 -0.24
C ASP A 42 -2.64 -12.68 0.04
N LEU A 43 -1.59 -13.18 0.70
CA LEU A 43 -0.35 -12.46 0.93
C LEU A 43 0.54 -12.33 -0.32
N ASP A 44 0.52 -13.30 -1.22
CA ASP A 44 1.45 -13.38 -2.36
C ASP A 44 1.00 -12.58 -3.58
N THR A 45 -0.27 -12.20 -3.66
CA THR A 45 -0.84 -11.48 -4.81
C THR A 45 -1.99 -10.59 -4.39
N ALA A 46 -1.90 -9.28 -4.65
CA ALA A 46 -3.09 -8.41 -4.65
C ALA A 46 -3.67 -8.23 -6.05
N CYS A 47 -2.82 -7.76 -6.97
CA CYS A 47 -3.09 -7.70 -8.42
C CYS A 47 -1.76 -7.92 -9.16
N GLY A 48 -1.83 -8.15 -10.47
CA GLY A 48 -0.63 -8.38 -11.27
C GLY A 48 -0.12 -9.82 -11.18
N THR A 49 1.20 -10.02 -11.11
CA THR A 49 1.82 -11.35 -11.03
C THR A 49 2.17 -11.72 -9.59
N PRO A 50 1.98 -12.99 -9.15
CA PRO A 50 2.31 -13.40 -7.80
C PRO A 50 3.77 -13.18 -7.43
N LEU A 51 4.02 -12.76 -6.19
CA LEU A 51 5.34 -12.67 -5.58
C LEU A 51 5.89 -14.08 -5.28
N SER A 52 7.20 -14.25 -5.41
CA SER A 52 7.89 -15.45 -4.94
C SER A 52 7.99 -15.48 -3.42
N ALA A 53 8.23 -16.66 -2.85
CA ALA A 53 8.46 -16.81 -1.41
C ALA A 53 9.70 -16.03 -0.93
N ALA A 54 10.70 -15.84 -1.79
CA ALA A 54 11.90 -15.06 -1.47
C ALA A 54 11.59 -13.56 -1.41
N GLU A 55 10.82 -13.04 -2.37
CA GLU A 55 10.37 -11.64 -2.39
C GLU A 55 9.45 -11.33 -1.22
N LEU A 56 8.56 -12.25 -0.85
CA LEU A 56 7.73 -12.10 0.36
C LEU A 56 8.58 -11.99 1.62
N ALA A 57 9.57 -12.89 1.79
CA ALA A 57 10.48 -12.84 2.92
C ALA A 57 11.29 -11.54 2.94
N GLU A 58 11.75 -11.07 1.76
CA GLU A 58 12.47 -9.82 1.62
C GLU A 58 11.61 -8.61 2.01
N ILE A 59 10.34 -8.53 1.55
CA ILE A 59 9.42 -7.45 1.94
C ILE A 59 9.18 -7.46 3.45
N VAL A 60 8.95 -8.63 4.05
CA VAL A 60 8.76 -8.77 5.51
C VAL A 60 9.99 -8.28 6.27
N GLU A 61 11.20 -8.64 5.84
CA GLU A 61 12.45 -8.19 6.48
C GLU A 61 12.66 -6.67 6.34
N LEU A 62 12.48 -6.13 5.13
CA LEU A 62 12.69 -4.71 4.84
C LEU A 62 11.68 -3.81 5.56
N SER A 63 10.44 -4.28 5.72
CA SER A 63 9.36 -3.56 6.39
C SER A 63 9.41 -3.68 7.92
N ASP A 64 10.24 -4.57 8.49
CA ASP A 64 10.46 -4.61 9.94
C ASP A 64 11.12 -3.30 10.42
N THR A 65 10.35 -2.54 11.18
CA THR A 65 10.75 -1.23 11.70
C THR A 65 11.51 -1.31 13.02
N SER A 66 11.61 -2.49 13.66
CA SER A 66 12.27 -2.65 14.96
C SER A 66 13.71 -2.13 14.97
N PRO A 67 14.57 -2.46 13.96
CA PRO A 67 15.94 -1.94 13.91
C PRO A 67 16.01 -0.43 13.64
N LEU A 68 14.97 0.12 13.00
CA LEU A 68 14.88 1.53 12.65
C LEU A 68 14.24 2.37 13.75
N SER A 69 13.57 1.75 14.73
CA SER A 69 12.90 2.43 15.84
C SER A 69 13.81 2.64 17.04
N ASP A 70 14.88 1.86 17.16
CA ASP A 70 15.89 2.03 18.20
C ASP A 70 16.78 3.26 17.93
N GLU A 71 16.67 4.28 18.78
CA GLU A 71 17.49 5.49 18.72
C GLU A 71 18.99 5.22 18.87
N LYS A 72 19.37 4.10 19.51
CA LYS A 72 20.78 3.71 19.65
C LYS A 72 21.37 3.15 18.36
N SER A 73 20.54 2.86 17.35
CA SER A 73 20.97 2.34 16.05
C SER A 73 21.59 3.39 15.12
N GLY A 74 21.63 4.67 15.52
CA GLY A 74 22.27 5.75 14.78
C GLY A 74 21.49 7.06 14.83
N SER A 75 22.00 8.08 14.15
CA SER A 75 21.31 9.38 14.02
C SER A 75 19.94 9.23 13.35
N SER A 76 19.04 10.19 13.62
CA SER A 76 17.74 10.32 12.96
C SER A 76 17.85 10.32 11.44
N LEU A 77 18.78 11.11 10.86
CA LEU A 77 19.08 11.10 9.43
C LEU A 77 19.56 9.73 8.94
N GLY A 78 20.51 9.09 9.65
CA GLY A 78 21.03 7.80 9.23
C GLY A 78 19.98 6.69 9.30
N ARG A 79 19.04 6.77 10.24
CA ARG A 79 17.87 5.88 10.34
C ARG A 79 16.87 6.15 9.21
N LEU A 80 16.60 7.42 8.90
CA LEU A 80 15.76 7.82 7.76
C LEU A 80 16.33 7.33 6.44
N GLU A 81 17.63 7.49 6.20
CA GLU A 81 18.29 7.00 4.98
C GLU A 81 18.15 5.48 4.80
N ARG A 82 18.28 4.71 5.89
CA ARG A 82 18.05 3.26 5.85
C ARG A 82 16.58 2.93 5.61
N ALA A 83 15.65 3.68 6.22
CA ALA A 83 14.23 3.50 6.03
C ALA A 83 13.83 3.74 4.56
N VAL A 84 14.31 4.84 3.96
CA VAL A 84 14.09 5.17 2.54
C VAL A 84 14.69 4.12 1.62
N ALA A 85 15.92 3.65 1.90
CA ALA A 85 16.53 2.58 1.10
C ALA A 85 15.72 1.27 1.14
N ARG A 86 15.21 0.89 2.33
CA ARG A 86 14.35 -0.29 2.49
C ARG A 86 13.01 -0.11 1.78
N HIS A 87 12.39 1.05 1.93
CA HIS A 87 11.15 1.40 1.24
C HIS A 87 11.31 1.35 -0.29
N GLY A 88 12.40 1.91 -0.82
CA GLY A 88 12.70 1.85 -2.25
C GLY A 88 12.83 0.42 -2.77
N ARG A 89 13.47 -0.47 -2.02
CA ARG A 89 13.59 -1.88 -2.41
C ARG A 89 12.24 -2.61 -2.37
N ILE A 90 11.38 -2.34 -1.38
CA ILE A 90 10.00 -2.85 -1.35
C ILE A 90 9.22 -2.38 -2.59
N THR A 91 9.33 -1.08 -2.91
CA THR A 91 8.67 -0.47 -4.06
C THR A 91 9.08 -1.14 -5.37
N GLU A 92 10.37 -1.38 -5.58
CA GLU A 92 10.89 -2.07 -6.76
C GLU A 92 10.24 -3.44 -6.95
N ILE A 93 10.17 -4.25 -5.90
CA ILE A 93 9.56 -5.58 -5.93
C ILE A 93 8.06 -5.49 -6.31
N LEU A 94 7.30 -4.60 -5.65
CA LEU A 94 5.87 -4.46 -5.92
C LEU A 94 5.59 -3.96 -7.35
N VAL A 95 6.41 -3.01 -7.83
CA VAL A 95 6.30 -2.45 -9.18
C VAL A 95 6.60 -3.49 -10.26
N GLU A 96 7.64 -4.32 -10.08
CA GLU A 96 8.00 -5.40 -11.00
C GLU A 96 6.82 -6.36 -11.22
N HIS A 97 6.04 -6.59 -10.16
CA HIS A 97 4.88 -7.48 -10.17
C HIS A 97 3.55 -6.80 -10.52
N ARG A 98 3.54 -5.46 -10.72
CA ARG A 98 2.31 -4.65 -10.84
C ARG A 98 1.37 -4.87 -9.66
N ASP A 99 1.93 -5.13 -8.47
CA ASP A 99 1.17 -5.32 -7.25
C ASP A 99 0.62 -3.98 -6.75
N ARG A 100 -0.70 -3.85 -6.68
CA ARG A 100 -1.37 -2.59 -6.35
C ARG A 100 -1.15 -2.14 -4.91
N ARG A 101 -0.62 -2.98 -4.02
CA ARG A 101 -0.16 -2.56 -2.69
C ARG A 101 1.00 -1.55 -2.80
N GLY A 102 1.71 -1.54 -3.94
CA GLY A 102 2.79 -0.61 -4.26
C GLY A 102 2.34 0.75 -4.84
N LEU A 103 1.04 1.04 -4.94
CA LEU A 103 0.56 2.30 -5.55
C LEU A 103 0.97 3.55 -4.80
N LEU A 104 0.81 3.57 -3.46
CA LEU A 104 1.37 4.65 -2.65
C LEU A 104 2.90 4.60 -2.63
N ALA A 105 3.46 3.40 -2.43
CA ALA A 105 4.90 3.19 -2.28
C ALA A 105 5.70 3.79 -3.43
N LEU A 106 5.21 3.60 -4.67
CA LEU A 106 5.79 4.19 -5.88
C LEU A 106 5.92 5.71 -5.80
N GLY A 107 4.84 6.40 -5.48
CA GLY A 107 4.89 7.86 -5.45
C GLY A 107 5.64 8.40 -4.24
N LEU A 108 5.57 7.71 -3.10
CA LEU A 108 6.36 8.03 -1.92
C LEU A 108 7.87 7.87 -2.19
N ASP A 109 8.31 6.78 -2.81
CA ASP A 109 9.72 6.55 -3.15
C ASP A 109 10.23 7.62 -4.13
N ALA A 110 9.40 8.00 -5.09
CA ALA A 110 9.72 9.06 -6.05
C ALA A 110 9.98 10.41 -5.36
N VAL A 111 9.08 10.87 -4.47
CA VAL A 111 9.27 12.16 -3.77
C VAL A 111 10.31 12.07 -2.66
N GLU A 112 10.50 10.90 -2.04
CA GLU A 112 11.58 10.69 -1.10
C GLU A 112 12.94 10.88 -1.75
N ARG A 113 13.16 10.28 -2.92
CA ARG A 113 14.42 10.39 -3.67
C ARG A 113 14.62 11.79 -4.27
N ALA A 114 13.57 12.37 -4.83
CA ALA A 114 13.67 13.63 -5.59
C ALA A 114 13.61 14.88 -4.73
N ALA A 115 12.85 14.85 -3.63
CA ALA A 115 12.56 16.02 -2.80
C ALA A 115 13.05 15.86 -1.36
N VAL A 116 12.55 14.84 -0.64
CA VAL A 116 12.75 14.74 0.82
C VAL A 116 14.22 14.50 1.15
N MET A 117 14.87 13.48 0.59
CA MET A 117 16.25 13.16 0.95
C MET A 117 17.26 14.24 0.57
N PRO A 118 17.19 14.89 -0.60
CA PRO A 118 18.01 16.07 -0.89
C PRO A 118 17.82 17.18 0.16
N LEU A 119 16.57 17.46 0.54
CA LEU A 119 16.24 18.47 1.56
C LEU A 119 16.82 18.08 2.93
N GLN A 120 16.59 16.84 3.38
CA GLN A 120 17.02 16.33 4.69
C GLN A 120 18.55 16.26 4.85
N ARG A 121 19.29 16.16 3.75
CA ARG A 121 20.77 16.15 3.76
C ARG A 121 21.40 17.54 3.83
N ASP A 122 20.60 18.60 3.67
CA ASP A 122 21.03 19.97 3.89
C ASP A 122 20.50 20.46 5.25
N PRO A 123 21.24 20.33 6.35
CA PRO A 123 20.75 20.78 7.64
C PRO A 123 20.67 22.31 7.74
N ALA A 124 21.31 23.08 6.85
CA ALA A 124 21.36 24.54 6.97
C ALA A 124 20.04 25.24 6.60
N ILE A 125 19.13 24.52 5.94
CA ILE A 125 17.82 25.05 5.52
C ILE A 125 16.72 24.87 6.57
N PHE A 126 16.97 24.11 7.63
CA PHE A 126 16.00 23.88 8.70
C PHE A 126 16.36 24.68 9.96
N ASP A 127 15.33 25.16 10.64
CA ASP A 127 15.49 25.80 11.95
C ASP A 127 15.80 24.74 13.03
N ASP A 128 15.21 23.54 12.90
CA ASP A 128 15.48 22.35 13.70
C ASP A 128 15.70 21.12 12.79
N PRO A 129 16.94 20.88 12.32
CA PRO A 129 17.25 19.77 11.43
C PRO A 129 16.96 18.40 12.05
N GLU A 130 17.16 18.26 13.36
CA GLU A 130 16.91 17.00 14.06
C GLU A 130 15.41 16.70 14.12
N TRP A 131 14.56 17.70 14.38
CA TRP A 131 13.11 17.52 14.28
C TRP A 131 12.69 17.17 12.84
N ALA A 132 13.26 17.84 11.83
CA ALA A 132 12.96 17.56 10.42
C ALA A 132 13.28 16.10 10.03
N HIS A 133 14.40 15.54 10.53
CA HIS A 133 14.73 14.13 10.37
C HIS A 133 13.74 13.21 11.09
N ARG A 134 13.41 13.52 12.35
CA ARG A 134 12.50 12.68 13.17
C ARG A 134 11.09 12.60 12.61
N ILE A 135 10.51 13.71 12.10
CA ILE A 135 9.15 13.70 11.55
C ILE A 135 9.06 12.86 10.26
N SER A 136 10.05 12.99 9.37
CA SER A 136 10.09 12.17 8.15
C SER A 136 10.33 10.70 8.46
N LEU A 137 11.18 10.40 9.46
CA LEU A 137 11.39 9.04 9.92
C LEU A 137 10.11 8.44 10.52
N ASP A 138 9.45 9.10 11.48
CA ASP A 138 8.23 8.57 12.11
C ASP A 138 7.13 8.32 11.08
N LEU A 139 6.95 9.25 10.14
CA LEU A 139 5.99 9.14 9.06
C LEU A 139 6.24 7.89 8.19
N LEU A 140 7.48 7.66 7.75
CA LEU A 140 7.83 6.49 6.96
C LEU A 140 7.71 5.19 7.77
N LEU A 141 8.09 5.19 9.05
CA LEU A 141 7.94 4.01 9.90
C LEU A 141 6.48 3.60 10.11
N ARG A 142 5.53 4.55 10.13
CA ARG A 142 4.09 4.23 10.17
C ARG A 142 3.64 3.46 8.95
N PHE A 143 4.04 3.91 7.76
CA PHE A 143 3.77 3.20 6.53
C PHE A 143 4.41 1.81 6.53
N LEU A 144 5.72 1.71 6.83
CA LEU A 144 6.45 0.44 6.84
C LEU A 144 5.88 -0.57 7.86
N ARG A 145 5.43 -0.14 9.05
CA ARG A 145 4.74 -1.04 9.98
C ARG A 145 3.47 -1.63 9.40
N ASN A 146 2.71 -0.85 8.65
CA ASN A 146 1.47 -1.32 8.03
C ASN A 146 1.75 -2.21 6.81
N VAL A 147 2.83 -1.95 6.06
CA VAL A 147 3.34 -2.90 5.05
C VAL A 147 3.74 -4.22 5.72
N HIS A 148 4.51 -4.17 6.81
CA HIS A 148 4.90 -5.37 7.54
C HIS A 148 3.69 -6.16 8.02
N ALA A 149 2.68 -5.48 8.56
CA ALA A 149 1.46 -6.10 9.02
C ALA A 149 0.68 -6.79 7.88
N GLU A 150 0.51 -6.11 6.75
CA GLU A 150 -0.11 -6.69 5.54
C GLU A 150 0.63 -7.96 5.08
N PHE A 151 1.96 -7.92 4.99
CA PHE A 151 2.75 -9.05 4.48
C PHE A 151 2.98 -10.18 5.49
N THR A 152 2.68 -9.95 6.77
CA THR A 152 2.72 -10.99 7.82
C THR A 152 1.33 -11.53 8.18
N GLY A 153 0.26 -10.97 7.59
CA GLY A 153 -1.12 -11.32 7.93
C GLY A 153 -1.54 -10.85 9.33
N THR A 154 -0.84 -9.87 9.91
CA THR A 154 -1.23 -9.27 11.19
C THR A 154 -2.11 -8.04 10.97
N PRO A 155 -2.90 -7.60 11.98
CA PRO A 155 -3.80 -6.47 11.79
C PRO A 155 -3.07 -5.17 11.45
N THR A 156 -3.52 -4.51 10.38
CA THR A 156 -3.13 -3.13 10.02
C THR A 156 -4.01 -2.11 10.74
N GLU A 157 -3.53 -0.87 10.84
CA GLU A 157 -4.35 0.24 11.33
C GLU A 157 -5.56 0.48 10.38
N PRO A 158 -6.71 0.99 10.86
CA PRO A 158 -7.95 1.01 10.09
C PRO A 158 -7.87 1.66 8.70
N GLN A 159 -7.16 2.80 8.60
CA GLN A 159 -6.95 3.53 7.36
C GLN A 159 -6.10 2.74 6.35
N TRP A 160 -5.11 1.99 6.84
CA TRP A 160 -4.25 1.15 6.04
C TRP A 160 -4.91 -0.16 5.65
N ASN A 161 -5.69 -0.76 6.55
CA ASN A 161 -6.54 -1.92 6.23
C ASN A 161 -7.49 -1.60 5.07
N HIS A 162 -8.10 -0.42 5.09
CA HIS A 162 -8.93 0.05 3.99
C HIS A 162 -8.14 0.18 2.69
N TYR A 163 -6.97 0.83 2.70
CA TYR A 163 -6.10 0.93 1.52
C TYR A 163 -5.74 -0.46 0.95
N PHE A 164 -5.22 -1.37 1.77
CA PHE A 164 -4.81 -2.70 1.29
C PHE A 164 -5.99 -3.50 0.76
N ARG A 165 -7.15 -3.44 1.43
CA ARG A 165 -8.39 -4.06 0.91
C ARG A 165 -8.77 -3.51 -0.47
N LEU A 166 -8.60 -2.21 -0.72
CA LEU A 166 -8.83 -1.64 -2.05
C LEU A 166 -7.75 -2.08 -3.06
N ALA A 167 -6.50 -2.26 -2.62
CA ALA A 167 -5.43 -2.77 -3.47
C ALA A 167 -5.68 -4.19 -4.00
N HIS A 168 -6.37 -5.02 -3.22
CA HIS A 168 -6.84 -6.36 -3.63
C HIS A 168 -8.03 -6.34 -4.61
N ARG A 169 -8.63 -5.17 -4.87
CA ARG A 169 -9.78 -5.01 -5.77
C ARG A 169 -9.32 -4.56 -7.17
N CYS A 170 -8.89 -5.52 -7.98
CA CYS A 170 -8.31 -5.26 -9.31
C CYS A 170 -9.28 -4.58 -10.29
N GLU A 171 -10.58 -4.63 -10.04
CA GLU A 171 -11.61 -3.95 -10.82
C GLU A 171 -11.66 -2.44 -10.59
N LEU A 172 -11.13 -1.94 -9.47
CA LEU A 172 -11.03 -0.51 -9.20
C LEU A 172 -9.96 0.12 -10.09
N SER A 173 -10.04 1.43 -10.31
CA SER A 173 -8.93 2.13 -10.96
C SER A 173 -7.72 2.21 -10.02
N ALA A 174 -6.53 2.16 -10.59
CA ALA A 174 -5.29 2.38 -9.83
C ALA A 174 -5.28 3.76 -9.14
N ALA A 175 -5.90 4.76 -9.76
CA ALA A 175 -6.00 6.10 -9.19
C ALA A 175 -6.83 6.12 -7.90
N ARG A 176 -7.98 5.43 -7.85
CA ARG A 176 -8.81 5.31 -6.63
C ARG A 176 -8.05 4.66 -5.48
N VAL A 177 -7.29 3.62 -5.77
CA VAL A 177 -6.51 2.89 -4.76
C VAL A 177 -5.35 3.75 -4.26
N ALA A 178 -4.60 4.39 -5.16
CA ALA A 178 -3.51 5.29 -4.78
C ALA A 178 -3.99 6.44 -3.88
N MET A 179 -5.12 7.07 -4.20
CA MET A 179 -5.66 8.18 -3.40
C MET A 179 -6.11 7.74 -2.00
N ALA A 180 -6.56 6.50 -1.82
CA ALA A 180 -6.82 5.96 -0.48
C ALA A 180 -5.54 5.90 0.35
N GLY A 181 -4.42 5.49 -0.26
CA GLY A 181 -3.10 5.46 0.36
C GLY A 181 -2.60 6.86 0.74
N TYR A 182 -2.68 7.83 -0.19
CA TYR A 182 -2.30 9.22 0.11
C TYR A 182 -3.14 9.81 1.24
N ASN A 183 -4.44 9.55 1.26
CA ASN A 183 -5.32 10.03 2.31
C ASN A 183 -4.97 9.45 3.69
N ALA A 184 -4.69 8.15 3.76
CA ALA A 184 -4.21 7.51 4.99
C ALA A 184 -2.90 8.13 5.46
N HIS A 185 -1.93 8.31 4.55
CA HIS A 185 -0.61 8.81 4.87
C HIS A 185 -0.60 10.29 5.30
N LEU A 186 -1.36 11.14 4.60
CA LEU A 186 -1.38 12.58 4.86
C LEU A 186 -2.31 12.96 6.02
N SER A 187 -3.56 12.47 6.00
CA SER A 187 -4.56 12.92 6.98
C SER A 187 -4.32 12.30 8.37
N ILE A 188 -3.90 11.02 8.41
CA ILE A 188 -3.75 10.26 9.65
C ILE A 188 -2.28 10.16 10.07
N ASP A 189 -1.41 9.59 9.24
CA ASP A 189 -0.04 9.28 9.67
C ASP A 189 0.78 10.56 9.93
N LEU A 190 0.70 11.57 9.06
CA LEU A 190 1.44 12.83 9.25
C LEU A 190 0.96 13.60 10.49
N SER A 191 -0.35 13.67 10.77
CA SER A 191 -0.88 14.24 12.01
C SER A 191 -0.33 13.51 13.24
N ASN A 192 -0.32 12.17 13.22
CA ASN A 192 0.24 11.40 14.34
C ASN A 192 1.77 11.53 14.44
N ALA A 193 2.49 11.72 13.32
CA ALA A 193 3.94 11.95 13.32
C ALA A 193 4.32 13.31 13.92
N VAL A 194 3.54 14.35 13.63
CA VAL A 194 3.67 15.67 14.29
C VAL A 194 3.51 15.51 15.81
N ALA A 195 2.50 14.77 16.27
CA ALA A 195 2.28 14.53 17.69
C ALA A 195 3.41 13.70 18.34
N ALA A 196 3.79 12.59 17.70
CA ALA A 196 4.81 11.65 18.21
C ALA A 196 6.21 12.26 18.29
N THR A 197 6.51 13.25 17.46
CA THR A 197 7.79 13.98 17.49
C THR A 197 7.81 15.14 18.48
N HIS A 198 6.73 15.34 19.23
CA HIS A 198 6.55 16.47 20.15
C HIS A 198 6.74 17.82 19.45
N ALA A 199 6.19 17.97 18.25
CA ALA A 199 6.28 19.22 17.51
C ALA A 199 5.63 20.37 18.30
N SER A 200 6.14 21.58 18.10
CA SER A 200 5.49 22.80 18.56
C SER A 200 5.24 23.75 17.37
N THR A 201 4.53 24.84 17.61
CA THR A 201 4.33 25.88 16.58
C THR A 201 5.64 26.43 15.98
N SER A 202 6.77 26.34 16.69
CA SER A 202 8.08 26.74 16.15
C SER A 202 8.59 25.81 15.04
N ASN A 203 8.08 24.58 14.95
CA ASN A 203 8.45 23.63 13.90
C ASN A 203 7.63 23.83 12.61
N ALA A 204 6.65 24.74 12.61
CA ALA A 204 5.82 25.00 11.44
C ALA A 204 6.63 25.40 10.18
N PRO A 205 7.65 26.28 10.25
CA PRO A 205 8.44 26.62 9.06
C PRO A 205 9.11 25.40 8.42
N ASP A 206 9.68 24.51 9.23
CA ASP A 206 10.33 23.28 8.74
C ASP A 206 9.31 22.28 8.21
N HIS A 207 8.16 22.13 8.87
CA HIS A 207 7.03 21.32 8.38
C HIS A 207 6.62 21.77 6.98
N PHE A 208 6.32 23.07 6.82
CA PHE A 208 5.85 23.63 5.56
C PHE A 208 6.92 23.59 4.47
N ARG A 209 8.20 23.69 4.84
CA ARG A 209 9.31 23.52 3.89
C ARG A 209 9.38 22.10 3.33
N ILE A 210 9.18 21.07 4.17
CA ILE A 210 9.15 19.67 3.73
C ILE A 210 7.97 19.43 2.76
N VAL A 211 6.76 19.85 3.14
CA VAL A 211 5.58 19.58 2.31
C VAL A 211 5.56 20.40 1.01
N ASP A 212 6.06 21.65 1.01
CA ASP A 212 6.24 22.43 -0.23
C ASP A 212 7.26 21.79 -1.18
N ALA A 213 8.36 21.24 -0.64
CA ALA A 213 9.33 20.49 -1.44
C ALA A 213 8.70 19.25 -2.08
N ILE A 214 7.84 18.52 -1.36
CA ILE A 214 7.10 17.38 -1.91
C ILE A 214 6.09 17.85 -2.97
N ALA A 215 5.30 18.89 -2.68
CA ALA A 215 4.28 19.41 -3.59
C ALA A 215 4.87 19.88 -4.92
N SER A 216 6.04 20.52 -4.89
CA SER A 216 6.75 20.96 -6.11
C SER A 216 7.21 19.80 -7.01
N HIS A 217 7.24 18.56 -6.49
CA HIS A 217 7.58 17.34 -7.22
C HIS A 217 6.36 16.46 -7.51
N GLY A 218 5.14 16.92 -7.22
CA GLY A 218 3.92 16.13 -7.32
C GLY A 218 3.61 15.59 -8.73
N SER A 219 4.13 16.21 -9.80
CA SER A 219 3.98 15.66 -11.16
C SER A 219 4.65 14.29 -11.33
N LEU A 220 5.76 14.03 -10.62
CA LEU A 220 6.43 12.72 -10.65
C LEU A 220 5.50 11.60 -10.18
N ILE A 221 4.71 11.87 -9.13
CA ILE A 221 3.73 10.91 -8.61
C ILE A 221 2.68 10.58 -9.68
N VAL A 222 2.17 11.61 -10.35
CA VAL A 222 1.16 11.45 -11.41
C VAL A 222 1.72 10.65 -12.58
N ASP A 223 2.87 11.04 -13.09
CA ASP A 223 3.49 10.46 -14.27
C ASP A 223 3.84 8.99 -14.03
N LEU A 224 4.49 8.67 -12.91
CA LEU A 224 4.88 7.30 -12.57
C LEU A 224 3.66 6.40 -12.33
N THR A 225 2.63 6.89 -11.62
CA THR A 225 1.41 6.09 -11.39
C THR A 225 0.70 5.76 -12.70
N LYS A 226 0.68 6.71 -13.63
CA LYS A 226 0.10 6.50 -14.96
C LYS A 226 0.92 5.53 -15.79
N GLU A 227 2.24 5.68 -15.80
CA GLU A 227 3.16 4.81 -16.56
C GLU A 227 3.15 3.36 -16.04
N ILE A 228 3.21 3.19 -14.71
CA ILE A 228 3.42 1.89 -14.07
C ILE A 228 2.12 1.20 -13.67
N TYR A 229 1.04 1.93 -13.41
CA TYR A 229 -0.22 1.29 -13.01
C TYR A 229 -1.42 1.68 -13.89
N GLY A 230 -1.22 2.53 -14.89
CA GLY A 230 -2.30 3.00 -15.75
C GLY A 230 -3.31 3.90 -15.02
N GLY A 231 -3.00 4.34 -13.80
CA GLY A 231 -3.86 5.22 -13.01
C GLY A 231 -3.53 6.68 -13.29
N ASP A 232 -4.47 7.42 -13.88
CA ASP A 232 -4.30 8.86 -14.08
C ASP A 232 -4.69 9.63 -12.82
N LEU A 233 -3.70 9.94 -11.99
CA LEU A 233 -3.89 10.83 -10.84
C LEU A 233 -4.07 12.28 -11.27
N GLY A 234 -3.74 12.64 -12.51
CA GLY A 234 -3.66 14.00 -13.00
C GLY A 234 -4.90 14.83 -12.70
N PRO A 235 -6.14 14.40 -13.00
CA PRO A 235 -7.34 15.16 -12.67
C PRO A 235 -7.49 15.46 -11.18
N LEU A 236 -7.19 14.50 -10.30
CA LEU A 236 -7.32 14.69 -8.85
C LEU A 236 -6.15 15.39 -8.22
N TRP A 237 -4.94 15.10 -8.67
CA TRP A 237 -3.74 15.80 -8.27
C TRP A 237 -3.85 17.27 -8.69
N ARG A 238 -4.45 17.54 -9.86
CA ARG A 238 -4.85 18.88 -10.29
C ARG A 238 -6.15 19.39 -9.69
N PHE A 239 -6.94 18.60 -8.98
CA PHE A 239 -8.09 19.08 -8.21
C PHE A 239 -7.66 19.50 -6.80
N TYR A 240 -6.79 18.70 -6.18
CA TYR A 240 -6.39 18.78 -4.77
C TYR A 240 -5.10 19.60 -4.57
N PHE A 241 -4.09 19.41 -5.43
CA PHE A 241 -2.78 20.08 -5.34
C PHE A 241 -2.58 21.17 -6.41
N PHE A 242 -3.28 21.09 -7.56
CA PHE A 242 -3.20 22.11 -8.63
C PHE A 242 -4.56 22.73 -9.06
N GLY A 243 -5.63 22.59 -8.27
CA GLY A 243 -6.95 23.26 -8.36
C GLY A 243 -7.60 23.60 -9.72
N GLU A 244 -7.21 23.01 -10.85
CA GLU A 244 -8.02 22.97 -12.09
C GLU A 244 -9.43 22.41 -11.83
N GLY A 245 -9.55 21.58 -10.80
CA GLY A 245 -10.80 21.12 -10.25
C GLY A 245 -11.68 22.19 -9.58
N LEU A 246 -11.05 23.14 -8.88
CA LEU A 246 -11.73 24.35 -8.39
C LEU A 246 -12.17 25.21 -9.58
N ASP A 247 -11.36 25.31 -10.65
CA ASP A 247 -11.73 26.06 -11.87
C ASP A 247 -12.94 25.45 -12.59
N ALA A 248 -13.11 24.13 -12.55
CA ALA A 248 -14.30 23.45 -13.07
C ALA A 248 -15.58 23.76 -12.27
N VAL A 249 -15.45 24.12 -10.98
CA VAL A 249 -16.58 24.41 -10.06
C VAL A 249 -16.82 25.91 -9.89
N LEU A 250 -15.77 26.73 -9.97
CA LEU A 250 -15.77 28.16 -9.63
C LEU A 250 -15.45 29.08 -10.82
N GLY A 251 -15.10 28.51 -11.98
CA GLY A 251 -14.83 29.22 -13.23
C GLY A 251 -13.34 29.24 -13.62
N ALA A 252 -13.05 29.17 -14.91
CA ALA A 252 -11.70 29.13 -15.44
C ALA A 252 -10.86 30.36 -15.05
N GLY A 253 -9.65 30.13 -14.52
CA GLY A 253 -8.67 31.18 -14.18
C GLY A 253 -8.68 31.66 -12.73
N VAL A 254 -9.44 31.01 -11.84
CA VAL A 254 -9.47 31.33 -10.39
C VAL A 254 -8.32 30.62 -9.68
N ALA A 255 -7.99 29.40 -10.08
CA ALA A 255 -6.96 28.53 -9.54
C ALA A 255 -5.59 28.79 -10.15
N THR A 256 -4.93 29.86 -9.70
CA THR A 256 -3.54 30.16 -10.06
C THR A 256 -2.55 29.34 -9.21
N GLY A 257 -1.37 28.97 -9.74
CA GLY A 257 -0.29 28.27 -8.98
C GLY A 257 -0.09 28.69 -7.51
N PRO A 258 -0.18 29.99 -7.16
CA PRO A 258 -0.21 30.47 -5.78
C PRO A 258 -1.44 30.09 -4.94
N LEU A 259 -2.66 30.10 -5.50
CA LEU A 259 -3.88 29.65 -4.81
C LEU A 259 -3.84 28.13 -4.51
N LEU A 260 -3.12 27.39 -5.34
CA LEU A 260 -2.96 25.95 -5.27
C LEU A 260 -2.04 25.53 -4.15
N ARG A 261 -0.91 26.23 -4.04
CA ARG A 261 -0.08 26.19 -2.84
C ARG A 261 -0.85 26.68 -1.61
N LEU A 262 -1.75 27.65 -1.72
CA LEU A 262 -2.59 28.07 -0.59
C LEU A 262 -3.57 26.98 -0.11
N ALA A 263 -4.13 26.17 -1.02
CA ALA A 263 -5.01 25.05 -0.67
C ALA A 263 -4.24 23.88 -0.03
N ASP A 264 -3.08 23.53 -0.60
CA ASP A 264 -2.16 22.56 0.00
C ASP A 264 -1.64 23.04 1.37
N LEU A 265 -1.27 24.31 1.48
CA LEU A 265 -0.97 24.96 2.76
C LEU A 265 -2.18 24.87 3.72
N GLY A 266 -3.40 25.03 3.23
CA GLY A 266 -4.63 24.88 4.03
C GLY A 266 -4.81 23.48 4.59
N ALA A 267 -4.61 22.44 3.77
CA ALA A 267 -4.67 21.05 4.22
C ALA A 267 -3.54 20.73 5.22
N ASN A 268 -2.31 21.17 4.95
CA ASN A 268 -1.18 20.96 5.84
C ASN A 268 -1.29 21.78 7.15
N VAL A 269 -1.96 22.93 7.15
CA VAL A 269 -2.31 23.65 8.39
C VAL A 269 -3.25 22.83 9.26
N VAL A 270 -4.27 22.19 8.69
CA VAL A 270 -5.19 21.31 9.44
C VAL A 270 -4.46 20.08 9.96
N ILE A 271 -3.65 19.42 9.13
CA ILE A 271 -2.87 18.24 9.51
C ILE A 271 -1.87 18.57 10.64
N PHE A 272 -1.09 19.64 10.49
CA PHE A 272 -0.16 20.09 11.52
C PHE A 272 -0.89 20.50 12.80
N GLY A 273 -1.99 21.25 12.68
CA GLY A 273 -2.84 21.65 13.80
C GLY A 273 -3.41 20.46 14.57
N ASN A 274 -3.91 19.43 13.87
CA ASN A 274 -4.35 18.18 14.48
C ASN A 274 -3.22 17.50 15.25
N GLY A 275 -2.02 17.43 14.66
CA GLY A 275 -0.86 16.87 15.34
C GLY A 275 -0.42 17.63 16.59
N LEU A 276 -0.54 18.97 16.60
CA LEU A 276 -0.32 19.76 17.81
C LEU A 276 -1.40 19.47 18.87
N ALA A 277 -2.67 19.42 18.45
CA ALA A 277 -3.79 19.21 19.36
C ALA A 277 -3.86 17.79 19.94
N LEU A 278 -3.38 16.77 19.21
CA LEU A 278 -3.25 15.39 19.70
C LEU A 278 -2.33 15.27 20.93
N GLN A 279 -1.44 16.24 21.17
CA GLN A 279 -0.54 16.23 22.32
C GLN A 279 -1.23 16.65 23.62
N ASP A 280 -2.43 17.25 23.56
CA ASP A 280 -3.26 17.54 24.74
C ASP A 280 -4.20 16.35 25.04
N PRO A 281 -4.02 15.63 26.16
CA PRO A 281 -4.86 14.48 26.52
C PRO A 281 -6.35 14.83 26.66
N ALA A 282 -6.69 16.09 26.96
CA ALA A 282 -8.08 16.52 27.05
C ALA A 282 -8.73 16.69 25.68
N ALA A 283 -7.95 17.09 24.67
CA ALA A 283 -8.41 17.29 23.30
C ALA A 283 -8.29 16.02 22.43
N GLU A 284 -7.36 15.12 22.76
CA GLU A 284 -7.00 13.95 21.95
C GLU A 284 -8.22 13.14 21.43
N PRO A 285 -9.23 12.78 22.24
CA PRO A 285 -10.36 12.00 21.74
C PRO A 285 -11.18 12.75 20.66
N ALA A 286 -11.36 14.05 20.84
CA ALA A 286 -12.10 14.88 19.89
C ALA A 286 -11.31 15.06 18.58
N VAL A 287 -10.00 15.30 18.69
CA VAL A 287 -9.11 15.46 17.53
C VAL A 287 -9.03 14.15 16.73
N ARG A 288 -8.94 12.99 17.40
CA ARG A 288 -8.99 11.68 16.71
C ARG A 288 -10.29 11.47 15.95
N ALA A 289 -11.43 11.87 16.53
CA ALA A 289 -12.71 11.80 15.86
C ALA A 289 -12.78 12.73 14.64
N GLU A 290 -12.24 13.95 14.75
CA GLU A 290 -12.14 14.89 13.63
C GLU A 290 -11.26 14.35 12.50
N MET A 291 -10.10 13.77 12.83
CA MET A 291 -9.22 13.13 11.86
C MET A 291 -9.90 11.95 11.13
N ASP A 292 -10.65 11.11 11.84
CA ASP A 292 -11.43 10.01 11.24
C ASP A 292 -12.51 10.54 10.30
N VAL A 293 -13.23 11.59 10.70
CA VAL A 293 -14.24 12.25 9.85
C VAL A 293 -13.60 12.84 8.59
N LEU A 294 -12.47 13.53 8.72
CA LEU A 294 -11.72 14.11 7.61
C LEU A 294 -11.29 13.02 6.62
N TRP A 295 -10.65 11.96 7.13
CA TRP A 295 -10.20 10.84 6.31
C TRP A 295 -11.36 10.15 5.58
N ARG A 296 -12.45 9.81 6.27
CA ARG A 296 -13.62 9.16 5.63
C ARG A 296 -14.30 10.06 4.60
N SER A 297 -14.39 11.35 4.88
CA SER A 297 -15.02 12.31 3.97
C SER A 297 -14.21 12.44 2.68
N ALA A 298 -12.88 12.54 2.78
CA ALA A 298 -12.00 12.54 1.62
C ALA A 298 -12.09 11.21 0.83
N ASP A 299 -12.08 10.07 1.52
CA ASP A 299 -12.18 8.76 0.86
C ASP A 299 -13.52 8.56 0.13
N THR A 300 -14.63 9.02 0.73
CA THR A 300 -15.95 9.04 0.10
C THR A 300 -15.95 9.91 -1.16
N ALA A 301 -15.31 11.08 -1.12
CA ALA A 301 -15.18 11.94 -2.29
C ALA A 301 -14.40 11.24 -3.41
N PHE A 302 -13.31 10.54 -3.10
CA PHE A 302 -12.56 9.77 -4.10
C PHE A 302 -13.37 8.61 -4.68
N GLU A 303 -14.20 7.94 -3.89
CA GLU A 303 -15.13 6.92 -4.38
C GLU A 303 -16.14 7.50 -5.37
N VAL A 304 -16.76 8.64 -5.04
CA VAL A 304 -17.71 9.32 -5.92
C VAL A 304 -17.02 9.73 -7.22
N LEU A 305 -15.82 10.31 -7.16
CA LEU A 305 -15.07 10.73 -8.34
C LEU A 305 -14.70 9.54 -9.24
N ALA A 306 -14.26 8.42 -8.66
CA ALA A 306 -14.00 7.19 -9.40
C ALA A 306 -15.26 6.64 -10.08
N ALA A 307 -16.41 6.66 -9.40
CA ALA A 307 -17.68 6.22 -9.98
C ALA A 307 -18.13 7.05 -11.19
N HIS A 308 -17.66 8.30 -11.30
CA HIS A 308 -17.96 9.21 -12.41
C HIS A 308 -16.83 9.31 -13.46
N GLY A 309 -15.82 8.43 -13.39
CA GLY A 309 -14.71 8.40 -14.35
C GLY A 309 -13.71 9.55 -14.22
N ALA A 310 -13.74 10.27 -13.09
CA ALA A 310 -12.74 11.28 -12.75
C ALA A 310 -11.49 10.66 -12.08
N LEU A 311 -11.54 9.35 -11.79
CA LEU A 311 -10.44 8.48 -11.39
C LEU A 311 -10.54 7.11 -12.03
#